data_AF-A0A925Q952-F1
#
_entry.id   AF-A0A925Q952-F1
#
_cell.length_a   1.000
_cell.length_b   1.000
_cell.length_c   1.000
_cell.angle_alpha   90.00
_cell.angle_beta   90.00
_cell.angle_gamma   90.00
#
_symmetry.space_group_name_H-M   'P 1'
#
loop_
_entity.id
_entity.type
_entity.pdbx_description
1 polymer ?
#
loop_
_entity_poly.entity_id
_entity_poly.type
_entity_poly.pdbx_seq_one_letter_code
_entity_poly.pdbx_strand_id
1 'polypeptide(L)'
;MVYYETNRLATRLAYNFRGDYIECTVNCGSTSPEAQSRAEAGYLDFNSSVNFETMGQKLTLSLEVLNLTDEEEYSFLGYENRANILNAPGRTILLGLRGQF
;
A
#
# COMPACT_ATOMS: atom_id res chain seq x y z
N MET A 1 -5.63 -7.92 9.61
CA MET A 1 -6.58 -7.55 8.53
C MET A 1 -8.00 -7.78 9.01
N VAL A 2 -8.96 -7.01 8.50
CA VAL A 2 -10.39 -7.21 8.73
C VAL A 2 -11.08 -7.32 7.36
N TYR A 3 -12.04 -8.23 7.24
CA TYR A 3 -12.82 -8.40 6.03
C TYR A 3 -14.28 -8.67 6.38
N TYR A 4 -15.17 -8.28 5.48
CA TYR A 4 -16.60 -8.52 5.57
C TYR A 4 -17.12 -8.87 4.18
N GLU A 5 -17.86 -9.97 4.07
CA GLU A 5 -18.33 -10.46 2.78
C GLU A 5 -19.76 -11.01 2.87
N THR A 6 -20.53 -10.70 1.84
CA THR A 6 -21.89 -11.19 1.58
C THR A 6 -22.01 -11.51 0.10
N ASN A 7 -23.13 -12.08 -0.33
CA ASN A 7 -23.40 -12.34 -1.76
C ASN A 7 -23.35 -11.08 -2.65
N ARG A 8 -23.51 -9.89 -2.08
CA ARG A 8 -23.56 -8.62 -2.84
C ARG A 8 -22.42 -7.67 -2.55
N LEU A 9 -21.91 -7.64 -1.33
CA LEU A 9 -20.86 -6.71 -0.90
C LEU A 9 -19.69 -7.51 -0.36
N ALA A 10 -18.49 -7.20 -0.84
CA ALA A 10 -17.25 -7.61 -0.22
C ALA A 10 -16.44 -6.38 0.15
N THR A 11 -15.88 -6.33 1.35
CA THR A 11 -15.06 -5.22 1.83
C THR A 11 -13.91 -5.74 2.67
N ARG A 12 -12.74 -5.14 2.51
CA ARG A 12 -11.51 -5.51 3.21
C ARG A 12 -10.74 -4.27 3.61
N LEU A 13 -10.19 -4.31 4.81
CA LEU A 13 -9.20 -3.36 5.31
C LEU A 13 -7.97 -4.13 5.78
N ALA A 14 -6.80 -3.80 5.22
CA ALA A 14 -5.54 -4.46 5.51
C ALA A 14 -4.51 -3.44 5.97
N TYR A 15 -3.83 -3.71 7.08
CA TYR A 15 -2.67 -2.95 7.50
C TYR A 15 -1.42 -3.79 7.23
N ASN A 16 -0.55 -3.29 6.37
CA ASN A 16 0.68 -3.94 5.95
C ASN A 16 1.85 -3.23 6.62
N PHE A 17 2.48 -3.89 7.59
CA PHE A 17 3.61 -3.35 8.34
C PHE A 17 4.92 -4.04 7.94
N ARG A 18 5.97 -3.25 7.80
CA ARG A 18 7.34 -3.72 7.61
C ARG A 18 8.21 -3.04 8.66
N GLY A 19 8.92 -3.84 9.45
CA GLY A 19 9.91 -3.34 10.40
C GLY A 19 11.13 -2.74 9.70
N ASP A 20 11.99 -2.09 10.48
CA ASP A 20 13.25 -1.56 9.99
C ASP A 20 14.17 -2.68 9.47
N TYR A 21 14.98 -2.35 8.46
CA TYR A 21 15.94 -3.30 7.91
C TYR A 21 17.09 -2.61 7.18
N ILE A 22 18.23 -3.30 7.10
CA ILE A 22 19.37 -2.85 6.31
C ILE A 22 19.07 -3.08 4.83
N GLU A 23 19.00 -2.00 4.05
CA GLU A 23 18.79 -2.05 2.60
C GLU A 23 20.11 -2.35 1.88
N CYS A 24 21.22 -1.82 2.38
CA CYS A 24 22.56 -2.06 1.84
C CYS A 24 23.65 -1.75 2.88
N THR A 25 24.75 -2.51 2.85
CA THR A 25 25.80 -2.47 3.88
C THR A 25 27.00 -1.57 3.56
N VAL A 26 27.39 -1.41 2.29
CA VAL A 26 28.56 -0.60 1.88
C VAL A 26 28.33 0.01 0.50
N ASN A 27 28.69 1.28 0.32
CA ASN A 27 28.70 2.00 -0.97
C ASN A 27 27.33 1.98 -1.70
N CYS A 28 26.27 2.29 -0.96
CA CYS A 28 24.86 2.17 -1.35
C CYS A 28 24.39 3.27 -2.31
N GLY A 29 25.16 3.55 -3.36
CA GLY A 29 24.89 4.65 -4.28
C GLY A 29 25.13 6.05 -3.69
N SER A 30 25.75 6.12 -2.51
CA SER A 30 26.25 7.37 -1.90
C SER A 30 27.75 7.25 -1.62
N THR A 31 28.41 8.38 -1.37
CA THR A 31 29.81 8.42 -0.91
C THR A 31 29.96 8.06 0.57
N SER A 32 28.87 7.78 1.29
CA SER A 32 28.91 7.41 2.69
C SER A 32 29.41 5.96 2.87
N PRO A 33 30.36 5.72 3.80
CA PRO A 33 30.77 4.37 4.17
C PRO A 33 29.75 3.68 5.11
N GLU A 34 28.72 4.40 5.57
CA GLU A 34 27.71 3.88 6.48
C GLU A 34 26.68 3.00 5.75
N ALA A 35 26.13 2.01 6.46
CA ALA A 35 25.04 1.20 5.93
C ALA A 35 23.78 2.05 5.75
N GLN A 36 23.06 1.81 4.66
CA GLN A 36 21.74 2.38 4.42
C GLN A 36 20.69 1.44 5.00
N SER A 37 19.83 1.98 5.85
CA SER A 37 18.70 1.27 6.44
C SER A 37 17.40 1.93 6.01
N ARG A 38 16.35 1.13 5.88
CA ARG A 38 14.98 1.60 5.66
C ARG A 38 14.27 1.60 6.99
N ALA A 39 13.60 2.71 7.30
CA ALA A 39 12.80 2.82 8.50
C ALA A 39 11.57 1.90 8.41
N GLU A 40 11.00 1.61 9.57
CA GLU A 40 9.72 0.93 9.63
C GLU A 40 8.64 1.74 8.91
N ALA A 41 7.73 1.05 8.24
CA ALA A 41 6.63 1.67 7.51
C ALA A 41 5.39 0.78 7.56
N GLY A 42 4.23 1.43 7.64
CA GLY A 42 2.93 0.77 7.66
C GLY A 42 1.97 1.39 6.67
N TYR A 43 1.27 0.57 5.90
CA TYR A 43 0.32 1.03 4.88
C TYR A 43 -1.07 0.46 5.16
N LEU A 44 -2.07 1.33 5.18
CA LEU A 44 -3.46 0.92 5.32
C LEU A 44 -4.12 0.84 3.94
N ASP A 45 -4.49 -0.35 3.49
CA ASP A 45 -5.14 -0.58 2.20
C ASP A 45 -6.62 -0.93 2.39
N PHE A 46 -7.48 -0.37 1.56
CA PHE A 46 -8.91 -0.59 1.57
C PHE A 46 -9.37 -1.14 0.21
N ASN A 47 -10.22 -2.15 0.22
CA ASN A 47 -10.84 -2.70 -0.97
C ASN A 47 -12.33 -2.93 -0.71
N SER A 48 -13.18 -2.57 -1.66
CA SER A 48 -14.61 -2.85 -1.62
C SER A 48 -15.14 -3.17 -3.01
N SER A 49 -16.07 -4.11 -3.09
CA SER A 49 -16.79 -4.42 -4.32
C SER A 49 -18.26 -4.69 -4.06
N VAL A 50 -19.10 -4.27 -5.01
CA VAL A 50 -20.54 -4.50 -4.99
C VAL A 50 -20.99 -5.16 -6.28
N ASN A 51 -21.68 -6.29 -6.14
CA ASN A 51 -22.32 -7.02 -7.21
C ASN A 51 -23.78 -6.57 -7.35
N PHE A 52 -24.19 -6.27 -8.57
CA PHE A 52 -25.55 -5.87 -8.89
C PHE A 52 -25.96 -6.40 -10.27
N GLU A 53 -27.26 -6.57 -10.46
CA GLU A 53 -27.83 -7.01 -11.73
C GLU A 53 -28.58 -5.84 -12.37
N THR A 54 -28.30 -5.58 -13.64
CA THR A 54 -29.00 -4.57 -14.42
C THR A 54 -29.05 -5.01 -15.88
N MET A 55 -30.16 -4.71 -16.57
CA MET A 55 -30.35 -5.08 -17.98
C MET A 55 -30.10 -6.58 -18.28
N GLY A 56 -30.37 -7.47 -17.33
CA GLY A 56 -30.13 -8.91 -17.46
C GLY A 56 -28.66 -9.33 -17.36
N GLN A 57 -27.76 -8.42 -17.00
CA GLN A 57 -26.32 -8.66 -16.87
C GLN A 57 -25.90 -8.58 -15.40
N LYS A 58 -24.92 -9.39 -15.02
CA LYS A 58 -24.28 -9.33 -13.70
C LYS A 58 -23.09 -8.39 -13.78
N LEU A 59 -23.12 -7.32 -13.00
CA LEU A 59 -22.06 -6.32 -12.94
C LEU A 59 -21.44 -6.28 -11.53
N THR A 60 -20.15 -5.95 -11.48
CA THR A 60 -19.40 -5.72 -10.25
C THR A 60 -18.73 -4.36 -10.34
N LEU A 61 -19.03 -3.46 -9.40
CA LEU A 61 -18.29 -2.22 -9.19
C LEU A 61 -17.27 -2.45 -8.08
N SER A 62 -16.02 -2.05 -8.29
CA SER A 62 -14.93 -2.18 -7.33
C SER A 62 -14.26 -0.85 -7.05
N LEU A 63 -13.90 -0.63 -5.80
CA LEU A 63 -13.09 0.48 -5.30
C LEU A 63 -11.89 -0.11 -4.55
N GLU A 64 -10.70 0.32 -4.92
CA GLU A 64 -9.45 -0.02 -4.23
C GLU A 64 -8.73 1.28 -3.87
N VAL A 65 -8.28 1.37 -2.63
CA VAL A 65 -7.48 2.49 -2.12
C VAL A 65 -6.23 1.92 -1.50
N LEU A 66 -5.09 2.22 -2.12
CA LEU A 66 -3.77 1.85 -1.63
C LEU A 66 -3.20 3.01 -0.82
N ASN A 67 -2.56 2.70 0.30
CA ASN A 67 -2.00 3.69 1.22
C ASN A 67 -3.04 4.76 1.62
N LEU A 68 -4.17 4.33 2.18
CA LEU A 68 -5.30 5.17 2.61
C LEU A 68 -4.87 6.30 3.56
N THR A 69 -3.85 6.06 4.38
CA THR A 69 -3.27 6.99 5.35
C THR A 69 -2.24 7.95 4.75
N ASP A 70 -1.86 7.76 3.49
CA ASP A 70 -0.89 8.62 2.78
C ASP A 70 0.50 8.61 3.45
N GLU A 71 0.92 7.44 3.93
CA GLU A 71 2.17 7.25 4.66
C GLU A 71 3.37 7.36 3.72
N GLU A 72 4.42 8.01 4.23
CA GLU A 72 5.71 8.13 3.58
C GLU A 72 6.69 7.14 4.20
N GLU A 73 7.72 6.78 3.45
CA GLU A 73 8.80 5.95 3.94
C GLU A 73 10.15 6.63 3.70
N TYR A 74 11.05 6.50 4.66
CA TYR A 74 12.38 7.06 4.56
C TYR A 74 13.46 6.01 4.79
N SER A 75 14.60 6.22 4.13
CA SER A 75 15.85 5.54 4.44
C SER A 75 16.80 6.49 5.15
N PHE A 76 17.75 5.95 5.90
CA PHE A 76 18.76 6.69 6.63
C PHE A 76 20.14 6.02 6.53
N LEU A 77 21.20 6.79 6.73
CA LEU A 77 22.59 6.32 6.69
C LEU A 77 23.16 6.23 8.11
N GLY A 78 23.46 5.01 8.55
CA GLY A 78 24.00 4.70 9.88
C GLY A 78 23.00 4.94 11.02
N TYR A 79 22.61 6.19 11.24
CA TYR A 79 21.73 6.63 12.31
C TYR A 79 20.42 7.20 11.75
N GLU A 80 19.29 6.96 12.43
CA GLU A 80 17.95 7.38 12.00
C GLU A 80 17.81 8.90 11.78
N ASN A 81 18.59 9.71 12.49
CA ASN A 81 18.58 11.17 12.33
C ASN A 81 19.27 11.67 11.05
N ARG A 82 19.77 10.77 10.20
CA ARG A 82 20.41 11.07 8.91
C ARG A 82 19.59 10.51 7.75
N ALA A 83 18.41 11.10 7.53
CA ALA A 83 17.56 10.76 6.40
C ALA A 83 18.32 10.90 5.06
N ASN A 84 18.16 9.91 4.18
CA ASN A 84 18.85 9.81 2.89
C ASN A 84 17.86 9.87 1.71
N ILE A 85 16.89 8.95 1.67
CA ILE A 85 15.90 8.88 0.59
C ILE A 85 14.50 8.97 1.20
N LEU A 86 13.65 9.81 0.60
CA LEU A 86 12.21 9.84 0.85
C LEU A 86 11.49 9.11 -0.29
N ASN A 87 10.67 8.13 0.07
CA ASN A 87 9.74 7.45 -0.83
C ASN A 87 8.30 7.78 -0.41
N ALA A 88 7.63 8.61 -1.21
CA ALA A 88 6.26 9.03 -1.02
C ALA A 88 5.39 8.52 -2.18
N PRO A 89 4.98 7.24 -2.17
CA PRO A 89 4.12 6.68 -3.22
C PRO A 89 2.73 7.34 -3.24
N GLY A 90 2.36 7.99 -2.13
CA GLY A 90 1.08 8.66 -1.95
C GLY A 90 -0.11 7.69 -1.90
N ARG A 91 -1.30 8.24 -1.67
CA ARG A 91 -2.57 7.52 -1.76
C ARG A 91 -3.00 7.33 -3.22
N THR A 92 -3.29 6.08 -3.58
CA THR A 92 -3.80 5.74 -4.92
C THR A 92 -5.23 5.21 -4.83
N ILE A 93 -6.12 5.68 -5.71
CA ILE A 93 -7.53 5.25 -5.77
C ILE A 93 -7.80 4.63 -7.14
N LEU A 94 -8.30 3.40 -7.17
CA LEU A 94 -8.70 2.68 -8.37
C LEU A 94 -10.19 2.38 -8.33
N LEU A 95 -10.86 2.68 -9.44
CA LEU A 95 -12.27 2.36 -9.67
C LEU A 95 -12.36 1.38 -10.84
N GLY A 96 -13.12 0.31 -10.68
CA GLY A 96 -13.29 -0.73 -11.70
C GLY A 96 -14.75 -1.11 -11.88
N LEU A 97 -15.13 -1.41 -13.12
CA LEU A 97 -16.42 -1.97 -13.47
C LEU A 97 -16.19 -3.25 -14.29
N ARG A 98 -16.79 -4.36 -13.87
CA ARG A 98 -16.69 -5.66 -14.54
C ARG A 98 -18.09 -6.16 -14.87
N GLY A 99 -18.28 -6.67 -16.09
CA GLY A 99 -19.50 -7.34 -16.52
C GLY A 99 -19.27 -8.82 -16.83
N GLN A 100 -20.27 -9.64 -16.54
CA GLN A 100 -20.35 -11.04 -16.93
C GLN A 100 -21.60 -11.25 -17.80
N PHE A 101 -21.40 -11.83 -18.99
CA PHE A 101 -22.41 -12.01 -20.03
C PHE A 101 -22.71 -13.50 -20.26
#